data_AF-A0A2T1CHB5-F1
#
_entry.id   AF-A0A2T1CHB5-F1
#
_cell.length_a   1.000
_cell.length_b   1.000
_cell.length_c   1.000
_cell.angle_alpha   90.00
_cell.angle_beta   90.00
_cell.angle_gamma   90.00
#
_symmetry.space_group_name_H-M   'P 1'
#
loop_
_entity.id
_entity.type
_entity.pdbx_description
1 polymer ?
#
loop_
_entity_poly.entity_id
_entity_poly.type
_entity_poly.pdbx_seq_one_letter_code
_entity_poly.pdbx_strand_id
1 'polypeptide(L)' 'MGILAPQADERVKDVQITEDTLSVDLMDGRMTSVPLTWFPRLLNATPDQRSQWEICGGGYGIH' A
#
# COMPACT_ATOMS: atom_id res chain seq x y z
N MET A 1 8.98 -2.88 31.21
CA MET A 1 8.32 -2.00 30.23
C MET A 1 8.11 -2.81 28.95
N GLY A 2 6.97 -3.49 28.83
CA GLY A 2 6.59 -4.14 27.57
C GLY A 2 5.96 -3.08 26.68
N ILE A 3 6.53 -2.82 25.51
CA ILE A 3 5.85 -2.02 24.51
C ILE A 3 4.53 -2.73 24.17
N LEU A 4 3.42 -2.00 24.26
CA LEU A 4 2.14 -2.42 23.69
C LEU A 4 2.29 -2.30 22.17
N ALA A 5 3.06 -3.19 21.55
CA ALA A 5 2.98 -3.33 20.12
C ALA A 5 1.58 -3.90 19.85
N PRO A 6 0.67 -3.17 19.16
CA PRO A 6 -0.48 -3.84 18.57
C PRO A 6 0.06 -5.04 17.77
N GLN A 7 -0.67 -6.15 17.73
CA GLN A 7 -0.31 -7.31 16.90
C GLN A 7 -0.03 -6.79 15.49
N ALA A 8 1.26 -6.67 15.15
CA ALA A 8 1.72 -5.96 13.97
C ALA A 8 1.48 -6.87 12.77
N ASP A 9 0.29 -6.75 12.22
CA ASP A 9 -0.13 -7.44 11.01
C ASP A 9 0.05 -6.49 9.83
N GLU A 10 1.28 -6.49 9.30
CA GLU A 10 1.71 -5.64 8.19
C GLU A 10 1.23 -6.14 6.82
N ARG A 11 0.28 -7.09 6.78
CA ARG A 11 -0.33 -7.51 5.53
C ARG A 11 -1.20 -6.41 4.94
N VAL A 12 -1.17 -6.30 3.62
CA VAL A 12 -1.97 -5.38 2.82
C VAL A 12 -3.46 -5.71 3.01
N LYS A 13 -4.21 -4.69 3.39
CA LYS A 13 -5.67 -4.72 3.48
C LYS A 13 -6.30 -4.04 2.28
N ASP A 14 -5.82 -2.85 1.95
CA ASP A 14 -6.31 -2.07 0.80
C ASP A 14 -5.18 -1.18 0.25
N VAL A 15 -5.31 -0.78 -1.01
CA VAL A 15 -4.37 0.11 -1.68
C VAL A 15 -5.13 1.21 -2.41
N GLN A 16 -4.78 2.44 -2.10
CA GLN A 16 -5.30 3.62 -2.78
C GLN A 16 -4.17 4.34 -3.50
N ILE A 17 -4.34 4.54 -4.80
CA ILE A 17 -3.37 5.24 -5.65
C ILE A 17 -4.03 6.52 -6.15
N THR A 18 -3.48 7.66 -5.76
CA THR A 18 -3.94 8.99 -6.19
C THR A 18 -3.01 9.54 -7.27
N GLU A 19 -3.14 10.82 -7.62
CA GLU A 19 -2.21 11.49 -8.54
C GLU A 19 -0.82 11.67 -7.92
N ASP A 20 -0.74 11.82 -6.60
CA ASP A 20 0.47 12.20 -5.88
C ASP A 20 1.02 11.10 -4.95
N THR A 21 0.18 10.17 -4.50
CA THR A 21 0.53 9.20 -3.46
C THR A 21 0.09 7.77 -3.77
N LEU A 22 0.86 6.82 -3.23
CA LEU A 22 0.44 5.44 -3.03
C LEU A 22 0.26 5.22 -1.53
N SER A 23 -0.96 4.87 -1.12
CA SER A 23 -1.34 4.60 0.26
C SER A 23 -1.74 3.13 0.40
N VAL A 24 -1.31 2.51 1.50
CA VAL A 24 -1.58 1.12 1.82
C VAL A 24 -2.15 1.05 3.23
N ASP A 25 -3.37 0.54 3.33
CA ASP A 25 -3.97 0.14 4.60
C ASP A 25 -3.44 -1.23 4.99
N LEU A 26 -3.04 -1.37 6.25
CA LEU A 26 -2.56 -2.62 6.83
C LEU A 26 -3.65 -3.27 7.68
N MET A 27 -3.59 -4.59 7.82
CA MET A 27 -4.57 -5.36 8.59
C MET A 27 -4.60 -4.97 10.08
N ASP A 28 -3.50 -4.44 10.62
CA ASP A 28 -3.43 -3.92 11.99
C ASP A 28 -4.04 -2.52 12.18
N GLY A 29 -4.61 -1.93 11.14
CA GLY A 29 -5.29 -0.64 11.17
C GLY A 29 -4.38 0.57 10.98
N ARG A 30 -3.08 0.36 10.72
CA ARG A 30 -2.19 1.44 10.26
C ARG A 30 -2.42 1.72 8.78
N MET A 31 -2.12 2.94 8.37
CA MET A 31 -1.99 3.34 6.96
C MET A 31 -0.56 3.83 6.74
N THR A 32 0.06 3.41 5.64
CA THR A 32 1.35 3.93 5.19
C THR A 32 1.18 4.61 3.84
N SER A 33 1.82 5.77 3.63
CA SER A 33 1.72 6.52 2.39
C SER A 33 3.08 7.00 1.93
N VAL A 34 3.32 6.90 0.64
CA VAL A 34 4.55 7.34 -0.01
C VAL A 34 4.23 8.15 -1.27
N PRO A 35 5.12 9.06 -1.70
CA PRO A 35 4.96 9.78 -2.96
C PRO A 35 4.93 8.82 -4.16
N LEU A 36 3.97 9.01 -5.06
CA LEU A 36 3.87 8.22 -6.29
C LEU A 36 5.06 8.42 -7.22
N THR A 37 5.74 9.57 -7.08
CA THR A 37 6.96 9.91 -7.82
C THR A 37 8.12 8.93 -7.59
N TRP A 38 8.07 8.13 -6.53
CA TRP A 38 9.06 7.07 -6.27
C TRP A 38 8.89 5.87 -7.21
N PHE A 39 7.74 5.76 -7.89
CA PHE A 39 7.41 4.66 -8.80
C PHE A 39 7.12 5.20 -10.21
N PRO A 40 8.16 5.54 -11.02
CA PRO A 40 7.96 6.20 -12.31
C PRO A 40 7.02 5.46 -13.27
N ARG A 41 7.01 4.13 -13.26
CA ARG A 41 6.08 3.35 -14.10
C ARG A 41 4.62 3.54 -13.68
N LEU A 42 4.37 3.54 -12.38
CA LEU A 42 3.03 3.73 -11.81
C LEU A 42 2.58 5.19 -11.91
N LEU A 43 3.50 6.15 -11.74
CA LEU A 43 3.26 7.57 -11.96
C LEU A 43 2.76 7.86 -13.37
N ASN A 44 3.27 7.14 -14.39
CA ASN A 44 2.84 7.29 -15.78
C ASN A 44 1.67 6.37 -16.17
N ALA A 45 1.14 5.56 -15.26
CA ALA A 45 0.01 4.67 -15.52
C ALA A 45 -1.32 5.44 -15.55
N THR A 46 -2.27 4.98 -16.37
CA THR A 46 -3.63 5.55 -16.43
C THR A 46 -4.42 5.26 -15.15
N PRO A 47 -5.48 6.02 -14.84
CA PRO A 47 -6.34 5.73 -13.69
C PRO A 47 -6.91 4.30 -13.68
N ASP A 48 -7.31 3.78 -14.85
CA ASP A 48 -7.76 2.39 -15.00
C ASP A 48 -6.64 1.41 -14.63
N GLN A 49 -5.41 1.62 -15.12
CA GLN A 49 -4.27 0.77 -14.78
C GLN A 49 -3.89 0.82 -13.30
N ARG A 50 -3.98 1.99 -12.67
CA ARG A 50 -3.74 2.17 -11.23
C ARG A 50 -4.80 1.45 -10.38
N SER A 51 -5.98 1.25 -10.93
CA SER A 51 -7.06 0.50 -10.27
C SER A 51 -6.90 -1.01 -10.42
N GLN A 52 -6.00 -1.47 -11.30
CA GLN A 52 -5.71 -2.89 -11.53
C GLN A 52 -4.47 -3.32 -10.74
N TRP A 53 -4.63 -3.46 -9.44
CA TRP A 53 -3.60 -4.02 -8.56
C TRP A 53 -4.11 -5.30 -7.89
N GLU A 54 -3.17 -6.14 -7.46
CA GLU A 54 -3.48 -7.33 -6.67
C GLU A 54 -2.52 -7.52 -5.49
N ILE A 55 -2.98 -8.20 -4.45
CA ILE A 55 -2.14 -8.61 -3.33
C ILE A 55 -1.29 -9.80 -3.76
N CYS A 56 0.03 -9.71 -3.55
CA CYS A 56 0.96 -10.78 -3.84
C CYS A 56 1.86 -11.09 -2.63
N GLY A 57 2.78 -12.04 -2.78
CA GLY A 57 3.79 -12.34 -1.75
C GLY A 57 3.22 -12.81 -0.40
N GLY A 58 2.06 -13.48 -0.40
CA GLY A 58 1.43 -13.97 0.83
C GLY A 58 0.75 -12.88 1.67
N GLY A 59 0.48 -11.71 1.10
CA GLY A 59 -0.16 -10.59 1.80
C GLY A 59 0.76 -9.38 2.00
N TYR A 60 2.04 -9.48 1.67
CA TYR A 60 3.04 -8.45 1.96
C TYR A 60 3.45 -7.62 0.73
N GLY A 61 2.97 -8.00 -0.46
CA GLY A 61 3.28 -7.33 -1.71
C GLY A 61 2.05 -6.84 -2.45
N ILE A 62 2.30 -5.92 -3.39
CA ILE A 62 1.33 -5.39 -4.34
C ILE A 62 1.94 -5.58 -5.73
N HIS A 63 1.14 -6.05 -6.69
CA HIS A 63 1.54 -6.20 -8.09
C HIS A 63 0.63 -5.38 -9.01
#